data_AF-A0A3C0KB91-F1
#
_entry.id   AF-A0A3C0KB91-F1
#
_cell.length_a   1.000
_cell.length_b   1.000
_cell.length_c   1.000
_cell.angle_alpha   90.00
_cell.angle_beta   90.00
_cell.angle_gamma   90.00
#
_symmetry.space_group_name_H-M   'P 1'
#
loop_
_entity.id
_entity.type
_entity.pdbx_description
1 polymer ?
#
loop_
_entity_poly.entity_id
_entity_poly.type
_entity_poly.pdbx_seq_one_letter_code
_entity_poly.pdbx_strand_id
1 'polypeptide(L)'
;DRDREIARFVSMPYWAVDVLLSHAGQSFTASWIPPEGSTDAAGRCLQQPVAQQAADRIRAARDAQVVSVDTERVREAPPLPFDLGTLQEVCSKQLGLDVQETLDIAQALYETHKATTYPRSDSGYLPESMLAEVPTVLDSLVKTDPSLRPLIERLDRQLRSRAWNDGKVSAHHGIIPTLEPANLSAMSEKELAVYRLIRAHYLAQFLPHHEFDRTMAQFSCGGQSLAAVG
;
A
#
# COMPACT_ATOMS: atom_id res chain seq x y z
N ASP A 1 -8.87 11.45 -22.07
CA ASP A 1 -7.58 10.97 -22.60
C ASP A 1 -7.34 9.47 -22.38
N ARG A 2 -7.63 8.91 -21.20
CA ARG A 2 -7.53 7.47 -20.93
C ARG A 2 -8.27 6.56 -21.94
N ASP A 3 -9.52 6.86 -22.30
CA ASP A 3 -10.25 6.06 -23.28
C ASP A 3 -9.63 6.11 -24.68
N ARG A 4 -9.01 7.25 -25.04
CA ARG A 4 -8.26 7.38 -26.30
C ARG A 4 -6.96 6.58 -26.25
N GLU A 5 -6.28 6.52 -25.11
CA GLU A 5 -5.12 5.65 -24.91
C GLU A 5 -5.51 4.17 -25.05
N ILE A 6 -6.61 3.75 -24.42
CA ILE A 6 -7.13 2.38 -24.52
C ILE A 6 -7.50 2.07 -25.97
N ALA A 7 -8.21 2.97 -26.66
CA ALA A 7 -8.60 2.77 -28.06
C ALA A 7 -7.39 2.73 -29.02
N ARG A 8 -6.28 3.40 -28.66
CA ARG A 8 -5.02 3.38 -29.42
C ARG A 8 -4.06 2.28 -28.97
N PHE A 9 -4.37 1.54 -27.91
CA PHE A 9 -3.52 0.49 -27.39
C PHE A 9 -3.49 -0.68 -28.36
N VAL A 10 -2.30 -0.98 -28.88
CA VAL A 10 -2.05 -2.16 -29.69
C VAL A 10 -1.37 -3.19 -28.81
N SER A 11 -2.08 -4.27 -28.48
CA SER A 11 -1.51 -5.38 -27.72
C SER A 11 -0.37 -6.02 -28.51
N MET A 12 0.79 -6.18 -27.88
CA MET A 12 1.93 -6.87 -28.47
C MET A 12 2.33 -8.05 -27.58
N PRO A 13 2.62 -9.22 -28.16
CA PRO A 13 3.16 -10.33 -27.40
C PRO A 13 4.55 -9.97 -26.88
N TYR A 14 4.87 -10.50 -25.70
CA TYR A 14 6.22 -10.48 -25.14
C TYR A 14 6.51 -11.84 -24.52
N TRP A 15 7.80 -12.11 -24.31
CA TRP A 15 8.27 -13.39 -23.79
C TRP A 15 9.10 -13.18 -22.52
N ALA A 16 8.86 -14.04 -21.54
CA ALA A 16 9.61 -14.10 -20.30
C ALA A 16 10.07 -15.55 -20.07
N VAL A 17 11.14 -15.71 -19.30
CA VAL A 17 11.65 -17.02 -18.91
C VAL A 17 11.85 -17.01 -17.40
N ASP A 18 11.10 -17.85 -16.70
CA ASP A 18 11.27 -18.08 -15.27
C ASP A 18 12.03 -19.38 -15.03
N VAL A 19 12.98 -19.34 -14.10
CA VAL A 19 13.90 -20.43 -13.80
C VAL A 19 13.77 -20.78 -12.33
N LEU A 20 13.37 -22.03 -12.04
CA LEU A 20 13.39 -22.55 -10.68
C LEU A 20 14.82 -22.91 -10.31
N LEU A 21 15.42 -22.13 -9.40
CA LEU A 21 16.73 -22.39 -8.83
C LEU A 21 16.57 -23.07 -7.47
N SER A 22 17.61 -23.81 -7.05
CA SER A 22 17.66 -24.41 -5.73
C SER A 22 19.06 -24.31 -5.13
N HIS A 23 19.12 -23.99 -3.85
CA HIS A 23 20.35 -24.00 -3.06
C HIS A 23 20.05 -24.53 -1.66
N ALA A 24 20.88 -25.44 -1.14
CA ALA A 24 20.73 -26.03 0.19
C ALA A 24 19.32 -26.57 0.51
N GLY A 25 18.62 -27.11 -0.49
CA GLY A 25 17.26 -27.66 -0.34
C GLY A 25 16.14 -26.62 -0.32
N GLN A 26 16.46 -25.33 -0.49
CA GLN A 26 15.47 -24.27 -0.67
C GLN A 26 15.36 -23.94 -2.16
N SER A 27 14.14 -23.76 -2.66
CA SER A 27 13.87 -23.43 -4.05
C SER A 27 13.23 -22.05 -4.16
N PHE A 28 13.61 -21.31 -5.19
CA PHE A 28 13.08 -19.99 -5.49
C PHE A 28 13.11 -19.74 -7.00
N THR A 29 12.29 -18.82 -7.48
CA THR A 29 12.21 -18.46 -8.89
C THR A 29 13.13 -17.27 -9.18
N ALA A 30 13.95 -17.39 -10.21
CA ALA A 30 14.65 -16.27 -10.82
C ALA A 30 14.12 -16.02 -12.23
N SER A 31 13.85 -14.76 -12.56
CA SER A 31 13.38 -14.35 -13.88
C SER A 31 14.56 -13.93 -14.75
N TRP A 32 14.55 -14.33 -16.02
CA TRP A 32 15.54 -13.93 -17.01
C TRP A 32 15.45 -12.44 -17.32
N ILE A 33 16.61 -11.79 -17.41
CA ILE A 33 16.77 -10.41 -17.85
C ILE A 33 17.12 -10.45 -19.34
N PRO A 34 16.22 -9.99 -20.23
CA PRO A 34 16.51 -9.98 -21.66
C PRO A 34 17.65 -9.02 -22.00
N PRO A 35 18.44 -9.32 -23.05
CA PRO A 35 19.50 -8.43 -23.49
C PRO A 35 18.93 -7.11 -24.03
N GLU A 36 19.71 -6.04 -23.87
CA GLU A 36 19.40 -4.73 -24.44
C GLU A 36 19.13 -4.83 -25.95
N GLY A 37 18.15 -4.06 -26.43
CA GLY A 37 17.73 -4.07 -27.84
C GLY A 37 16.73 -5.17 -28.21
N SER A 38 16.46 -6.13 -27.33
CA SER A 38 15.36 -7.11 -27.50
C SER A 38 14.07 -6.72 -26.78
N THR A 39 14.08 -5.65 -25.99
CA THR A 39 12.98 -5.27 -25.09
C THR A 39 12.22 -4.04 -25.56
N ASP A 40 11.01 -3.87 -25.03
CA ASP A 40 10.34 -2.57 -25.01
C ASP A 40 10.84 -1.67 -23.86
N ALA A 41 10.22 -0.50 -23.71
CA ALA A 41 10.53 0.47 -22.66
C ALA A 41 10.23 -0.04 -21.23
N ALA A 42 9.46 -1.12 -21.08
CA ALA A 42 9.19 -1.77 -19.80
C ALA A 42 10.10 -2.98 -19.53
N GLY A 43 11.13 -3.20 -20.37
CA GLY A 43 12.07 -4.31 -20.23
C GLY A 43 11.52 -5.68 -20.66
N ARG A 44 10.37 -5.73 -21.35
CA ARG A 44 9.75 -6.99 -21.80
C ARG A 44 10.32 -7.41 -23.15
N CYS A 45 10.79 -8.65 -23.28
CA CYS A 45 11.36 -9.15 -24.54
C CYS A 45 10.28 -9.25 -25.63
N LEU A 46 10.47 -8.57 -26.76
CA LEU A 46 9.56 -8.59 -27.91
C LEU A 46 9.98 -9.60 -28.99
N GLN A 47 11.05 -10.36 -28.76
CA GLN A 47 11.62 -11.27 -29.76
C GLN A 47 11.60 -12.71 -29.25
N GLN A 48 10.59 -13.48 -29.67
CA GLN A 48 10.48 -14.90 -29.33
C GLN A 48 11.76 -15.71 -29.55
N PRO A 49 12.50 -15.57 -30.68
CA PRO A 49 13.70 -16.36 -30.91
C PRO A 49 14.80 -16.09 -29.86
N VAL A 50 14.89 -14.86 -29.36
CA VAL A 50 15.85 -14.48 -28.31
C VAL A 50 15.50 -15.16 -27.00
N ALA A 51 14.23 -15.11 -26.59
CA ALA A 51 13.76 -15.78 -25.38
C ALA A 51 13.92 -17.31 -25.47
N GLN A 52 13.62 -17.91 -26.63
CA GLN A 52 13.81 -19.35 -26.85
C GLN A 52 15.29 -19.75 -26.76
N GLN A 53 16.18 -18.98 -27.41
CA GLN A 53 17.62 -19.23 -27.31
C GLN A 53 18.12 -19.10 -25.87
N ALA A 54 17.64 -18.11 -25.12
CA ALA A 54 17.97 -17.96 -23.71
C ALA A 54 17.52 -19.18 -22.90
N ALA A 55 16.27 -19.61 -23.07
CA ALA A 55 15.73 -20.80 -22.39
C ALA A 55 16.54 -22.07 -22.70
N ASP A 56 16.95 -22.27 -23.95
CA ASP A 56 17.73 -23.45 -24.35
C ASP A 56 19.15 -23.42 -23.75
N ARG A 57 19.80 -22.24 -23.71
CA ARG A 57 21.09 -22.07 -23.03
C ARG A 57 21.01 -22.29 -21.52
N ILE A 58 19.94 -21.80 -20.89
CA ILE A 58 19.68 -22.01 -19.46
C ILE A 58 19.45 -23.50 -19.17
N ARG A 59 18.66 -24.22 -19.96
CA ARG A 59 18.43 -25.67 -19.80
C ARG A 59 19.71 -26.50 -20.00
N ALA A 60 20.58 -26.07 -20.91
CA ALA A 60 21.85 -26.74 -21.15
C ALA A 60 22.87 -26.51 -20.04
N ALA A 61 22.70 -25.45 -19.23
CA ALA A 61 23.52 -25.20 -18.05
C ALA A 61 23.10 -26.10 -16.89
N ARG A 62 24.09 -26.60 -16.13
CA ARG A 62 23.83 -27.41 -14.93
C ARG A 62 23.56 -26.56 -13.70
N ASP A 63 24.28 -25.44 -13.60
CA ASP A 63 24.31 -24.58 -12.42
C ASP A 63 24.18 -23.11 -12.83
N ALA A 64 23.53 -22.32 -11.97
CA ALA A 64 23.54 -20.86 -12.04
C ALA A 64 24.59 -20.32 -11.05
N GLN A 65 25.44 -19.40 -11.50
CA GLN A 65 26.43 -18.74 -10.66
C GLN A 65 25.83 -17.48 -10.06
N VAL A 66 26.02 -17.28 -8.76
CA VAL A 66 25.68 -16.02 -8.09
C VAL A 66 26.64 -14.93 -8.55
N VAL A 67 26.09 -13.83 -9.04
CA VAL A 67 26.85 -12.64 -9.49
C VAL A 67 26.86 -11.58 -8.40
N SER A 68 25.70 -11.28 -7.82
CA SER A 68 25.57 -10.39 -6.66
C SER A 68 24.37 -10.79 -5.80
N VAL A 69 24.43 -10.43 -4.53
CA VAL A 69 23.30 -10.49 -3.59
C VAL A 69 23.36 -9.23 -2.77
N ASP A 70 22.32 -8.41 -2.91
CA ASP A 70 22.21 -7.12 -2.24
C ASP A 70 20.93 -7.13 -1.41
N THR A 71 21.07 -6.94 -0.09
CA THR A 71 19.94 -6.82 0.83
C THR A 71 19.89 -5.41 1.39
N GLU A 72 18.73 -4.77 1.25
CA GLU A 72 18.46 -3.48 1.85
C GLU A 72 17.30 -3.57 2.85
N ARG A 73 17.46 -2.87 3.98
CA ARG A 73 16.38 -2.69 4.95
C ARG A 73 15.45 -1.58 4.46
N VAL A 74 14.26 -1.95 4.03
CA VAL A 74 13.21 -1.01 3.60
C VAL A 74 12.35 -0.64 4.81
N ARG A 75 11.98 0.63 4.88
CA ARG A 75 11.09 1.16 5.93
C ARG A 75 9.93 1.91 5.27
N GLU A 76 8.72 1.42 5.48
CA GLU A 76 7.49 2.05 5.02
C GLU A 76 6.83 2.78 6.20
N ALA A 77 6.68 4.10 6.05
CA ALA A 77 5.96 4.91 7.03
C ALA A 77 4.46 4.55 7.02
N PRO A 78 3.75 4.74 8.16
CA PRO A 78 2.31 4.61 8.18
C PRO A 78 1.63 5.43 7.07
N PRO A 79 0.53 4.92 6.47
CA PRO A 79 -0.29 5.72 5.57
C PRO A 79 -0.83 6.93 6.32
N LEU A 80 -1.03 8.07 5.65
CA LEU A 80 -1.62 9.24 6.30
C LEU A 80 -3.09 8.97 6.69
N PRO A 81 -3.64 9.70 7.67
CA PRO A 81 -5.08 9.93 7.73
C PRO A 81 -5.64 10.34 6.36
N PHE A 82 -6.92 10.06 6.15
CA PHE A 82 -7.55 10.32 4.87
C PHE A 82 -7.79 11.80 4.62
N ASP A 83 -7.58 12.24 3.39
CA ASP A 83 -8.38 13.29 2.78
C ASP A 83 -9.58 12.66 2.02
N LEU A 84 -10.48 13.48 1.48
CA LEU A 84 -11.66 12.95 0.79
C LEU A 84 -11.29 12.10 -0.44
N GLY A 85 -10.29 12.52 -1.21
CA GLY A 85 -9.89 11.84 -2.45
C GLY A 85 -9.30 10.45 -2.18
N THR A 86 -8.36 10.37 -1.24
CA THR A 86 -7.76 9.11 -0.80
C THR A 86 -8.78 8.19 -0.11
N LEU A 87 -9.75 8.73 0.63
CA LEU A 87 -10.86 7.95 1.16
C LEU A 87 -11.70 7.35 0.04
N GLN A 88 -12.06 8.14 -0.98
CA GLN A 88 -12.81 7.70 -2.16
C GLN A 88 -12.06 6.62 -2.95
N GLU A 89 -10.75 6.79 -3.17
CA GLU A 89 -9.92 5.77 -3.84
C GLU A 89 -9.90 4.45 -3.08
N VAL A 90 -9.70 4.49 -1.76
CA VAL A 90 -9.66 3.28 -0.93
C VAL A 90 -11.04 2.63 -0.83
N CYS A 91 -12.10 3.41 -0.67
CA CYS A 91 -13.47 2.90 -0.64
C CYS A 91 -13.88 2.27 -1.98
N SER A 92 -13.49 2.86 -3.10
CA SER A 92 -13.71 2.27 -4.42
C SER A 92 -12.99 0.93 -4.56
N LYS A 93 -11.70 0.88 -4.19
CA LYS A 93 -10.87 -0.33 -4.31
C LYS A 93 -11.30 -1.45 -3.37
N GLN A 94 -11.66 -1.13 -2.12
CA GLN A 94 -11.91 -2.15 -1.08
C GLN A 94 -13.38 -2.46 -0.87
N LEU A 95 -14.26 -1.49 -1.07
CA LEU A 95 -15.69 -1.58 -0.74
C LEU A 95 -16.60 -1.46 -1.97
N GLY A 96 -16.04 -1.16 -3.16
CA GLY A 96 -16.81 -0.98 -4.39
C GLY A 96 -17.73 0.25 -4.38
N LEU A 97 -17.48 1.21 -3.48
CA LEU A 97 -18.26 2.43 -3.37
C LEU A 97 -17.83 3.42 -4.45
N ASP A 98 -18.79 4.11 -5.06
CA ASP A 98 -18.46 5.22 -5.94
C ASP A 98 -18.08 6.48 -5.14
N VAL A 99 -17.65 7.51 -5.87
CA VAL A 99 -17.18 8.80 -5.32
C VAL A 99 -18.28 9.50 -4.52
N GLN A 100 -19.52 9.48 -5.02
CA GLN A 100 -20.65 10.17 -4.39
C GLN A 100 -21.14 9.41 -3.16
N GLU A 101 -21.27 8.09 -3.26
CA GLU A 101 -21.68 7.23 -2.16
C GLU A 101 -20.68 7.32 -0.98
N THR A 102 -19.37 7.35 -1.28
CA THR A 102 -18.35 7.54 -0.24
C THR A 102 -18.48 8.91 0.44
N LEU A 103 -18.74 9.98 -0.32
CA LEU A 103 -18.95 11.32 0.23
C LEU A 103 -20.20 11.36 1.12
N ASP A 104 -21.30 10.77 0.67
CA ASP A 104 -22.57 10.75 1.42
C ASP A 104 -22.40 9.99 2.74
N ILE A 105 -21.69 8.86 2.72
CA ILE A 105 -21.34 8.11 3.94
C ILE A 105 -20.43 8.93 4.84
N ALA A 106 -19.40 9.57 4.31
CA ALA A 106 -18.50 10.40 5.11
C ALA A 106 -19.22 11.60 5.74
N GLN A 107 -20.20 12.19 5.03
CA GLN A 107 -21.10 13.21 5.57
C GLN A 107 -21.99 12.67 6.68
N ALA A 108 -22.60 11.49 6.51
CA ALA A 108 -23.41 10.87 7.56
C ALA A 108 -22.57 10.56 8.81
N LEU A 109 -21.33 10.08 8.65
CA LEU A 109 -20.40 9.85 9.76
C LEU A 109 -20.06 11.14 10.51
N TYR A 110 -19.98 12.28 9.82
CA TYR A 110 -19.71 13.59 10.41
C TYR A 110 -20.95 14.23 11.06
N GLU A 111 -22.06 14.37 10.33
CA GLU A 111 -23.22 15.17 10.75
C GLU A 111 -24.20 14.37 11.61
N THR A 112 -24.49 13.13 11.20
CA THR A 112 -25.49 12.27 11.87
C THR A 112 -24.86 11.54 13.05
N HIS A 113 -23.75 10.84 12.81
CA HIS A 113 -23.14 9.97 13.82
C HIS A 113 -22.12 10.71 14.69
N LYS A 114 -21.64 11.89 14.25
CA LYS A 114 -20.58 12.67 14.92
C LYS A 114 -19.33 11.83 15.22
N ALA A 115 -19.07 10.82 14.40
CA ALA A 115 -18.05 9.81 14.60
C ALA A 115 -16.69 10.22 14.03
N THR A 116 -16.68 11.10 13.02
CA THR A 116 -15.48 11.58 12.34
C THR A 116 -15.45 13.10 12.23
N THR A 117 -14.29 13.66 11.95
CA THR A 117 -14.12 15.09 11.66
C THR A 117 -14.60 15.45 10.26
N TYR A 118 -14.54 16.74 9.92
CA TYR A 118 -15.08 17.29 8.67
C TYR A 118 -14.56 16.53 7.42
N PRO A 119 -15.45 15.96 6.59
CA PRO A 119 -15.05 14.98 5.58
C PRO A 119 -14.66 15.59 4.23
N ARG A 120 -14.87 16.90 4.01
CA ARG A 120 -14.45 17.58 2.76
C ARG A 120 -13.08 18.24 2.94
N SER A 121 -12.13 17.45 3.43
CA SER A 121 -10.73 17.83 3.56
C SER A 121 -9.93 17.38 2.34
N ASP A 122 -8.96 18.19 1.92
CA ASP A 122 -7.97 17.89 0.87
C ASP A 122 -6.57 17.63 1.46
N SER A 123 -6.44 17.52 2.78
CA SER A 123 -5.18 17.22 3.46
C SER A 123 -5.31 16.00 4.37
N GLY A 124 -4.41 15.03 4.19
CA GLY A 124 -4.22 13.91 5.12
C GLY A 124 -3.34 14.23 6.34
N TYR A 125 -2.94 15.50 6.54
CA TYR A 125 -2.10 15.91 7.67
C TYR A 125 -2.94 16.45 8.83
N LEU A 126 -2.37 16.42 10.04
CA LEU A 126 -2.98 16.85 11.29
C LEU A 126 -2.15 17.99 11.91
N PRO A 127 -2.79 19.02 12.48
CA PRO A 127 -2.12 20.03 13.28
C PRO A 127 -1.38 19.40 14.48
N GLU A 128 -0.20 19.92 14.79
CA GLU A 128 0.57 19.47 15.95
C GLU A 128 -0.15 19.76 17.27
N SER A 129 -0.97 20.81 17.31
CA SER A 129 -1.79 21.16 18.47
C SER A 129 -2.79 20.06 18.88
N MET A 130 -3.26 19.25 17.93
CA MET A 130 -4.20 18.14 18.19
C MET A 130 -3.54 16.96 18.90
N LEU A 131 -2.21 16.95 19.08
CA LEU A 131 -1.52 15.92 19.87
C LEU A 131 -2.01 15.87 21.32
N ALA A 132 -2.46 16.99 21.87
CA ALA A 132 -3.04 17.05 23.22
C ALA A 132 -4.34 16.25 23.35
N GLU A 133 -5.04 16.03 22.23
CA GLU A 133 -6.34 15.36 22.19
C GLU A 133 -6.24 13.84 21.96
N VAL A 134 -5.06 13.34 21.53
CA VAL A 134 -4.82 11.92 21.24
C VAL A 134 -5.32 10.98 22.34
N PRO A 135 -5.03 11.22 23.65
CA PRO A 135 -5.54 10.33 24.70
C PRO A 135 -7.07 10.23 24.69
N THR A 136 -7.76 11.36 24.50
CA THR A 136 -9.23 11.43 24.46
C THR A 136 -9.80 10.73 23.24
N VAL A 137 -9.19 10.88 22.05
CA VAL A 137 -9.62 10.16 20.84
C VAL A 137 -9.46 8.65 21.02
N LEU A 138 -8.32 8.19 21.57
CA LEU A 138 -8.10 6.76 21.81
C LEU A 138 -9.09 6.19 22.84
N ASP A 139 -9.39 6.93 23.92
CA ASP A 139 -10.38 6.51 24.92
C ASP A 139 -11.80 6.47 24.32
N SER A 140 -12.13 7.43 23.46
CA SER A 140 -13.39 7.44 22.68
C SER A 140 -13.52 6.21 21.80
N LEU A 141 -12.44 5.81 21.11
CA LEU A 141 -12.42 4.61 20.28
C LEU A 141 -12.64 3.34 21.09
N VAL A 142 -12.05 3.21 22.29
CA VAL A 142 -12.29 2.05 23.18
C VAL A 142 -13.75 2.02 23.67
N LYS A 143 -14.33 3.19 23.98
CA LYS A 143 -15.74 3.28 24.39
C LYS A 143 -16.69 2.93 23.24
N THR A 144 -16.35 3.36 22.03
CA THR A 144 -17.08 3.07 20.79
C THR A 144 -17.02 1.58 20.43
N ASP A 145 -15.83 0.98 20.54
CA ASP A 145 -15.55 -0.42 20.19
C ASP A 145 -14.60 -1.04 21.22
N PRO A 146 -15.11 -1.69 22.28
CA PRO A 146 -14.29 -2.29 23.33
C PRO A 146 -13.31 -3.35 22.82
N SER A 147 -13.55 -3.93 21.64
CA SER A 147 -12.64 -4.93 21.04
C SER A 147 -11.28 -4.33 20.63
N LEU A 148 -11.17 -3.00 20.51
CA LEU A 148 -9.92 -2.31 20.19
C LEU A 148 -8.94 -2.22 21.37
N ARG A 149 -9.38 -2.54 22.59
CA ARG A 149 -8.55 -2.40 23.80
C ARG A 149 -7.17 -3.09 23.69
N PRO A 150 -7.05 -4.36 23.26
CA PRO A 150 -5.74 -5.02 23.14
C PRO A 150 -4.82 -4.36 22.12
N LEU A 151 -5.38 -3.74 21.08
CA LEU A 151 -4.60 -2.99 20.09
C LEU A 151 -4.11 -1.67 20.69
N ILE A 152 -5.01 -0.90 21.32
CA ILE A 152 -4.72 0.42 21.89
C ILE A 152 -3.68 0.36 23.02
N GLU A 153 -3.68 -0.72 23.80
CA GLU A 153 -2.67 -0.98 24.84
C GLU A 153 -1.26 -1.23 24.28
N ARG A 154 -1.15 -1.59 22.99
CA ARG A 154 0.13 -1.83 22.30
C ARG A 154 0.64 -0.62 21.51
N LEU A 155 -0.15 0.45 21.40
CA LEU A 155 0.23 1.64 20.63
C LEU A 155 1.24 2.48 21.40
N ASP A 156 2.23 3.00 20.68
CA ASP A 156 3.11 4.02 21.23
C ASP A 156 2.47 5.40 21.04
N ARG A 157 1.83 5.89 22.10
CA ARG A 157 1.16 7.21 22.11
C ARG A 157 2.13 8.39 22.03
N GLN A 158 3.43 8.16 22.23
CA GLN A 158 4.48 9.16 22.07
C GLN A 158 5.02 9.21 20.64
N LEU A 159 4.75 8.18 19.83
CA LEU A 159 5.12 8.16 18.42
C LEU A 159 4.44 9.32 17.70
N ARG A 160 5.23 10.02 16.88
CA ARG A 160 4.79 11.11 16.01
C ARG A 160 5.11 10.68 14.58
N SER A 161 4.10 10.18 13.88
CA SER A 161 4.22 9.89 12.46
C SER A 161 4.37 11.21 11.67
N ARG A 162 4.66 11.09 10.38
CA ARG A 162 4.70 12.25 9.46
C ARG A 162 3.36 12.98 9.30
N ALA A 163 2.26 12.44 9.84
CA ALA A 163 0.94 13.06 9.72
C ALA A 163 0.84 14.36 10.53
N TRP A 164 1.55 14.48 11.65
CA TRP A 164 1.55 15.68 12.48
C TRP A 164 2.48 16.73 11.86
N ASN A 165 1.91 17.70 11.13
CA ASN A 165 2.69 18.69 10.39
C ASN A 165 1.85 19.91 10.03
N ASP A 166 1.98 20.99 10.80
CA ASP A 166 1.23 22.23 10.58
C ASP A 166 1.45 22.82 9.17
N GLY A 167 2.66 22.70 8.63
CA GLY A 167 3.02 23.23 7.31
C GLY A 167 2.39 22.49 6.13
N LYS A 168 1.72 21.37 6.36
CA LYS A 168 1.03 20.57 5.33
C LYS A 168 -0.48 20.45 5.56
N VAL A 169 -0.99 21.10 6.59
CA VAL A 169 -2.43 21.27 6.79
C VAL A 169 -2.93 22.38 5.87
N SER A 170 -4.10 22.19 5.26
CA SER A 170 -4.76 23.19 4.42
C SER A 170 -5.79 23.98 5.24
N ALA A 171 -6.96 24.30 4.67
CA ALA A 171 -8.09 24.83 5.44
C ALA A 171 -8.66 23.80 6.43
N HIS A 172 -8.48 22.52 6.14
CA HIS A 172 -8.93 21.40 6.97
C HIS A 172 -7.79 20.40 7.16
N HIS A 173 -7.94 19.54 8.17
CA HIS A 173 -6.99 18.48 8.49
C HIS A 173 -7.54 17.11 8.06
N GLY A 174 -6.77 16.04 8.22
CA GLY A 174 -7.18 14.68 7.89
C GLY A 174 -8.46 14.24 8.60
N ILE A 175 -9.24 13.41 7.94
CA ILE A 175 -10.48 12.82 8.46
C ILE A 175 -10.10 11.78 9.51
N ILE A 176 -10.45 12.04 10.77
CA ILE A 176 -10.11 11.19 11.92
C ILE A 176 -11.34 10.96 12.82
N PRO A 177 -11.30 9.97 13.72
CA PRO A 177 -12.34 9.82 14.74
C PRO A 177 -12.43 11.03 15.68
N THR A 178 -13.61 11.28 16.24
CA THR A 178 -13.87 12.39 17.17
C THR A 178 -13.55 12.04 18.63
N LEU A 179 -13.59 13.07 19.48
CA LEU A 179 -13.36 12.98 20.93
C LEU A 179 -14.50 12.28 21.68
N GLU A 180 -15.68 12.17 21.07
CA GLU A 180 -16.87 11.58 21.67
C GLU A 180 -17.14 10.18 21.13
N PRO A 181 -17.58 9.23 21.98
CA PRO A 181 -17.89 7.89 21.51
C PRO A 181 -19.03 7.88 20.49
N ALA A 182 -18.88 7.08 19.43
CA ALA A 182 -19.91 6.88 18.42
C ALA A 182 -20.79 5.66 18.75
N ASN A 183 -22.02 5.66 18.26
CA ASN A 183 -22.91 4.50 18.36
C ASN A 183 -22.83 3.63 17.09
N LEU A 184 -22.00 2.58 17.13
CA LEU A 184 -21.81 1.70 15.98
C LEU A 184 -23.08 0.97 15.53
N SER A 185 -24.04 0.71 16.43
CA SER A 185 -25.27 0.00 16.06
C SER A 185 -26.25 0.87 15.27
N ALA A 186 -26.04 2.19 15.24
CA ALA A 186 -26.84 3.12 14.45
C ALA A 186 -26.31 3.27 13.01
N MET A 187 -25.11 2.75 12.72
CA MET A 187 -24.50 2.79 11.41
C MET A 187 -24.97 1.62 10.55
N SER A 188 -25.23 1.88 9.28
CA SER A 188 -25.33 0.85 8.25
C SER A 188 -24.01 0.08 8.09
N GLU A 189 -24.06 -1.06 7.41
CA GLU A 189 -22.86 -1.86 7.14
C GLU A 189 -21.79 -1.08 6.35
N LYS A 190 -22.21 -0.29 5.36
CA LYS A 190 -21.31 0.55 4.56
C LYS A 190 -20.69 1.68 5.40
N GLU A 191 -21.49 2.38 6.21
CA GLU A 191 -20.98 3.42 7.12
C GLU A 191 -19.97 2.83 8.12
N LEU A 192 -20.27 1.67 8.68
CA LEU A 192 -19.38 0.98 9.60
C LEU A 192 -18.07 0.56 8.91
N ALA A 193 -18.13 0.09 7.65
CA ALA A 193 -16.94 -0.25 6.88
C ALA A 193 -16.05 0.97 6.60
N VAL A 194 -16.63 2.10 6.22
CA VAL A 194 -15.89 3.36 6.00
C VAL A 194 -15.30 3.88 7.30
N TYR A 195 -16.06 3.88 8.40
CA TYR A 195 -15.57 4.27 9.72
C TYR A 195 -14.40 3.39 10.19
N ARG A 196 -14.44 2.09 9.91
CA ARG A 196 -13.34 1.15 10.18
C ARG A 196 -12.06 1.50 9.43
N LEU A 197 -12.15 1.96 8.18
CA LEU A 197 -10.99 2.43 7.43
C LEU A 197 -10.40 3.70 8.06
N ILE A 198 -11.25 4.67 8.40
CA ILE A 198 -10.83 5.95 8.99
C ILE A 198 -10.12 5.72 10.34
N ARG A 199 -10.72 4.93 11.24
CA ARG A 199 -10.08 4.63 12.53
C ARG A 199 -8.78 3.84 12.36
N ALA A 200 -8.70 2.91 11.40
CA ALA A 200 -7.48 2.14 11.16
C ALA A 200 -6.32 3.05 10.71
N HIS A 201 -6.59 4.03 9.83
CA HIS A 201 -5.58 5.00 9.41
C HIS A 201 -5.16 5.92 10.57
N TYR A 202 -6.08 6.34 11.43
CA TYR A 202 -5.71 7.09 12.62
C TYR A 202 -4.84 6.26 13.60
N LEU A 203 -5.21 5.01 13.89
CA LEU A 203 -4.44 4.14 14.79
C LEU A 203 -3.04 3.81 14.24
N ALA A 204 -2.89 3.74 12.92
CA ALA A 204 -1.60 3.54 12.28
C ALA A 204 -0.58 4.66 12.59
N GLN A 205 -1.04 5.85 12.99
CA GLN A 205 -0.15 6.96 13.36
C GLN A 205 0.63 6.73 14.67
N PHE A 206 0.29 5.66 15.40
CA PHE A 206 0.92 5.26 16.65
C PHE A 206 1.60 3.88 16.55
N LEU A 207 1.77 3.38 15.32
CA LEU A 207 2.49 2.15 15.01
C LEU A 207 3.88 2.47 14.43
N PRO A 208 4.88 1.60 14.66
CA PRO A 208 6.20 1.75 14.05
C PRO A 208 6.11 1.63 12.53
N HIS A 209 7.20 2.00 11.86
CA HIS A 209 7.33 1.74 10.42
C HIS A 209 7.22 0.23 10.16
N HIS A 210 6.61 -0.11 9.04
CA HIS A 210 6.71 -1.47 8.52
C HIS A 210 8.12 -1.63 7.96
N GLU A 211 8.87 -2.58 8.52
CA GLU A 211 10.27 -2.81 8.15
C GLU A 211 10.43 -4.23 7.61
N PHE A 212 11.06 -4.35 6.44
CA PHE A 212 11.36 -5.62 5.81
C PHE A 212 12.70 -5.55 5.09
N ASP A 213 13.34 -6.70 4.94
CA ASP A 213 14.54 -6.82 4.13
C ASP A 213 14.12 -7.15 2.70
N ARG A 214 14.52 -6.31 1.75
CA ARG A 214 14.39 -6.59 0.31
C ARG A 214 15.73 -7.10 -0.19
N THR A 215 15.75 -8.32 -0.69
CA THR A 215 16.96 -8.94 -1.25
C THR A 215 16.83 -9.08 -2.76
N MET A 216 17.78 -8.51 -3.49
CA MET A 216 17.94 -8.73 -4.91
C MET A 216 19.18 -9.59 -5.17
N ALA A 217 18.99 -10.74 -5.79
CA ALA A 217 20.07 -11.62 -6.20
C ALA A 217 20.16 -11.69 -7.72
N GLN A 218 21.35 -11.48 -8.27
CA GLN A 218 21.64 -11.65 -9.69
C GLN A 218 22.43 -12.94 -9.93
N PHE A 219 22.10 -13.62 -11.02
CA PHE A 219 22.73 -14.88 -11.40
C PHE A 219 23.13 -14.89 -12.87
N SER A 220 24.14 -15.69 -13.19
CA SER A 220 24.52 -16.04 -14.56
C SER A 220 24.28 -17.53 -14.78
N CYS A 221 23.47 -17.88 -15.77
CA CYS A 221 23.15 -19.27 -16.12
C CYS A 221 23.22 -19.45 -17.63
N GLY A 222 24.11 -20.31 -18.13
CA GLY A 222 24.31 -20.49 -19.57
C GLY A 222 24.70 -19.19 -20.31
N GLY A 223 25.36 -18.26 -19.62
CA GLY A 223 25.68 -16.92 -20.14
C GLY A 223 24.47 -16.00 -20.27
N GLN A 224 23.34 -16.32 -19.63
CA GLN A 224 22.16 -15.47 -19.51
C GLN A 224 22.06 -14.90 -18.10
N SER A 225 21.60 -13.65 -17.99
CA SER A 225 21.38 -12.97 -16.71
C SER A 225 20.01 -13.32 -16.15
N LEU A 226 19.95 -13.67 -14.88
CA LEU A 226 18.71 -13.90 -14.12
C LEU A 226 18.69 -13.00 -12.89
N ALA A 227 17.50 -12.65 -12.39
CA ALA A 227 17.31 -11.98 -11.11
C ALA A 227 16.20 -12.63 -10.28
N ALA A 228 16.41 -12.70 -8.98
CA ALA A 228 15.38 -13.03 -8.00
C ALA A 228 15.24 -11.87 -7.01
N VAL A 229 14.01 -11.54 -6.65
CA VAL A 229 13.70 -10.52 -5.63
C VAL A 229 12.85 -11.18 -4.56
N GLY A 230 13.23 -10.98 -3.31
CA GLY A 230 12.53 -11.50 -2.12
C GLY A 230 12.51 -10.50 -0.98
#